data_AF-A0A2V6TIF4-F1
#
_entry.id   AF-A0A2V6TIF4-F1
#
_cell.length_a   1.000
_cell.length_b   1.000
_cell.length_c   1.000
_cell.angle_alpha   90.00
_cell.angle_beta   90.00
_cell.angle_gamma   90.00
#
_symmetry.space_group_name_H-M   'P 1'
#
loop_
_entity.id
_entity.type
_entity.pdbx_description
1 polymer ?
#
loop_
_entity_poly.entity_id
_entity_poly.type
_entity_poly.pdbx_seq_one_letter_code
_entity_poly.pdbx_strand_id
1 'polypeptide(L)' 'AKVIMISGTANEDVLKRSLAFGAHDFVTKPFEISSLSRALETALAMRRLETGPTGAS' A
#
# COMPACT_ATOMS: atom_id res chain seq x y z
N ALA A 1 -0.83 -4.54 -9.54
CA ALA A 1 0.17 -4.76 -8.46
C ALA A 1 -0.18 -3.87 -7.27
N LYS A 2 0.02 -4.30 -6.02
CA LYS A 2 -0.17 -3.44 -4.83
C LYS A 2 1.17 -2.78 -4.50
N VAL A 3 1.18 -1.45 -4.39
CA VAL A 3 2.39 -0.65 -4.12
C VAL A 3 2.22 0.08 -2.80
N ILE A 4 3.20 -0.05 -1.90
CA ILE A 4 3.27 0.72 -0.65
C ILE A 4 4.46 1.67 -0.80
N MET A 5 4.20 2.98 -0.73
CA MET A 5 5.24 4.01 -0.83
C MET A 5 5.85 4.27 0.55
N ILE A 6 7.17 4.32 0.65
CA ILE A 6 7.89 4.68 1.88
C ILE A 6 8.74 5.93 1.63
N SER A 7 8.51 7.02 2.38
CA SER A 7 9.23 8.30 2.21
C SER A 7 9.83 8.81 3.52
N GLY A 8 11.00 9.47 3.45
CA GLY A 8 11.64 10.17 4.57
C GLY A 8 11.14 11.60 4.79
N THR A 9 10.38 12.13 3.85
CA THR A 9 9.75 13.45 3.95
C THR A 9 8.24 13.29 3.76
N ALA A 10 7.48 13.75 4.76
CA ALA A 10 6.02 13.84 4.67
C ALA A 10 5.66 15.08 3.82
N ASN A 11 5.88 14.99 2.52
CA ASN A 11 5.36 15.98 1.59
C ASN A 11 3.96 15.56 1.17
N GLU A 12 2.96 16.34 1.56
CA GLU A 12 1.55 16.09 1.30
C GLU A 12 1.23 15.99 -0.21
N ASP A 13 1.97 16.71 -1.05
CA ASP A 13 1.81 16.62 -2.51
C ASP A 13 2.33 15.30 -3.08
N VAL A 14 3.40 14.75 -2.49
CA VAL A 14 3.93 13.43 -2.87
C VAL A 14 2.95 12.34 -2.45
N LEU A 15 2.31 12.48 -1.29
CA LEU A 15 1.28 11.58 -0.80
C LEU A 15 0.03 11.61 -1.70
N LYS A 16 -0.48 12.80 -2.04
CA LYS A 16 -1.64 12.95 -2.92
C LYS A 16 -1.38 12.35 -4.30
N ARG A 17 -0.20 12.59 -4.86
CA ARG A 17 0.21 12.01 -6.15
C ARG A 17 0.35 10.50 -6.07
N SER A 18 0.95 9.94 -5.02
CA SER A 18 1.15 8.50 -4.90
C SER A 18 -0.17 7.73 -4.86
N LEU A 19 -1.14 8.22 -4.08
CA LEU A 19 -2.49 7.67 -4.04
C LEU A 19 -3.19 7.78 -5.39
N ALA A 20 -3.05 8.92 -6.09
CA ALA A 20 -3.63 9.12 -7.42
C ALA A 20 -3.04 8.16 -8.49
N PHE A 21 -1.78 7.73 -8.34
CA PHE A 21 -1.13 6.76 -9.23
C PHE A 21 -1.36 5.29 -8.84
N GLY A 22 -2.25 5.01 -7.88
CA GLY A 22 -2.61 3.65 -7.50
C GLY A 22 -1.71 3.05 -6.42
N ALA A 23 -0.96 3.87 -5.67
CA ALA A 23 -0.38 3.41 -4.42
C ALA A 23 -1.52 2.99 -3.48
N HIS A 24 -1.36 1.80 -2.90
CA HIS A 24 -2.32 1.28 -1.95
C HIS A 24 -2.20 1.96 -0.59
N ASP A 25 -0.98 2.34 -0.21
CA ASP A 25 -0.70 2.95 1.09
C ASP A 25 0.62 3.74 1.07
N PHE A 26 0.83 4.53 2.12
CA PHE A 26 2.00 5.38 2.33
C PHE A 26 2.49 5.34 3.78
N VAL A 27 3.81 5.19 3.96
CA VAL A 27 4.46 5.18 5.27
C VAL A 27 5.59 6.23 5.32
N THR A 28 5.58 7.08 6.34
CA THR A 28 6.64 8.08 6.60
C THR A 28 7.72 7.54 7.52
N LYS A 29 9.00 7.83 7.26
CA LYS A 29 10.10 7.56 8.20
C LYS A 29 10.27 8.68 9.23
N PRO A 30 10.74 8.36 10.45
CA PRO A 30 10.92 7.00 10.96
C PRO A 30 9.57 6.31 11.18
N PHE A 31 9.52 5.00 10.96
CA PHE A 31 8.33 4.20 11.19
C PHE A 31 8.67 3.03 12.12
N GLU A 32 7.67 2.60 12.87
CA GLU A 32 7.74 1.38 13.64
C GLU A 32 7.57 0.16 12.73
N ILE A 33 8.36 -0.89 12.95
CA ILE A 33 8.28 -2.16 12.18
C ILE A 33 6.86 -2.74 12.26
N SER A 34 6.21 -2.62 13.42
CA SER A 34 4.83 -3.09 13.66
C SER A 34 3.82 -2.40 12.73
N SER A 35 3.99 -1.10 12.48
CA SER A 35 3.14 -0.34 11.56
C SER A 35 3.30 -0.80 10.12
N LEU A 36 4.55 -1.06 9.69
CA LEU A 36 4.82 -1.57 8.35
C LEU A 36 4.25 -2.98 8.13
N SER A 37 4.40 -3.86 9.12
CA SER A 37 3.85 -5.22 9.06
C SER A 37 2.34 -5.22 8.86
N ARG A 38 1.62 -4.35 9.59
CA ARG A 38 0.16 -4.23 9.48
C ARG A 38 -0.30 -3.73 8.11
N ALA A 39 0.41 -2.76 7.54
CA ALA A 39 0.13 -2.25 6.20
C ALA A 39 0.34 -3.35 5.14
N LEU A 40 1.39 -4.15 5.29
CA LEU A 40 1.68 -5.27 4.39
C LEU A 40 0.64 -6.39 4.49
N GLU A 41 0.25 -6.79 5.70
CA GLU A 41 -0.80 -7.80 5.92
C GLU A 41 -2.11 -7.40 5.26
N THR A 42 -2.50 -6.13 5.40
CA THR A 42 -3.70 -5.55 4.77
C THR A 42 -3.61 -5.61 3.25
N ALA A 43 -2.48 -5.19 2.68
CA ALA A 43 -2.25 -5.21 1.24
C ALA A 43 -2.32 -6.64 0.65
N LEU A 44 -1.76 -7.62 1.35
CA LEU A 44 -1.77 -9.02 0.95
C LEU A 44 -3.17 -9.64 1.05
N ALA A 45 -3.93 -9.31 2.09
CA ALA A 45 -5.31 -9.76 2.24
C ALA A 45 -6.19 -9.22 1.10
N MET A 46 -6.09 -7.92 0.80
CA MET A 46 -6.81 -7.28 -0.30
C MET A 46 -6.46 -7.90 -1.66
N ARG A 47 -5.17 -8.16 -1.91
CA ARG A 47 -4.73 -8.84 -3.14
C ARG A 47 -5.38 -10.22 -3.29
N ARG A 48 -5.49 -11.00 -2.21
CA ARG A 48 -6.11 -12.34 -2.26
C ARG A 48 -7.60 -12.29 -2.61
N LEU A 49 -8.31 -11.28 -2.13
CA LEU A 49 -9.73 -11.06 -2.45
C LEU A 49 -9.92 -10.63 -3.92
N GLU A 50 -9.02 -9.80 -4.45
CA GLU A 50 -9.01 -9.39 -5.86
C GLU A 50 -8.68 -10.54 -6.82
N THR A 51 -7.89 -11.53 -6.37
CA THR A 51 -7.56 -12.74 -7.14
C THR A 51 -8.51 -13.92 -6.89
N GLY A 52 -9.75 -13.67 -6.43
CA GLY A 52 -10.82 -14.68 -6.47
C GLY A 52 -11.00 -15.25 -7.89
N PRO A 53 -11.67 -16.40 -8.08
CA PRO A 53 -11.58 -17.21 -9.30
C PRO A 53 -12.23 -16.52 -10.52
N THR A 54 -11.58 -15.51 -11.07
CA THR A 54 -11.86 -14.97 -12.40
C THR A 54 -10.94 -15.70 -13.37
N GLY A 55 -11.36 -16.92 -13.70
CA GLY A 55 -10.70 -17.80 -14.67
C GLY A 55 -11.50 -19.06 -15.02
N ALA A 56 -12.73 -19.20 -14.49
CA ALA A 56 -13.66 -20.26 -14.84
C ALA A 56 -15.04 -19.66 -15.13
N SER A 57 -15.21 -19.11 -16.32
CA SER A 57 -16.48 -19.02 -17.04
C SER A 57 -16.17 -18.90 -18.52
#